data_AF-A0A957FPC9-F1
#
_entry.id   AF-A0A957FPC9-F1
#
_cell.length_a   1.000
_cell.length_b   1.000
_cell.length_c   1.000
_cell.angle_alpha   90.00
_cell.angle_beta   90.00
_cell.angle_gamma   90.00
#
_symmetry.space_group_name_H-M   'P 1'
#
loop_
_entity.id
_entity.type
_entity.pdbx_description
1 polymer ?
#
loop_
_entity_poly.entity_id
_entity_poly.type
_entity_poly.pdbx_seq_one_letter_code
_entity_poly.pdbx_strand_id
1 'polypeptide(L)' 'MNFNKFTQKAQEAVVNAQNLAEERQHSQIEPLHLLAALLQQENGVVPQ' A
#
# COMPACT_ATOMS: atom_id res chain seq x y z
N MET A 1 -8.52 6.51 9.67
CA MET A 1 -7.99 7.51 8.70
C MET A 1 -9.12 7.98 7.80
N ASN A 2 -9.08 9.22 7.30
CA ASN A 2 -10.03 9.67 6.26
C ASN A 2 -9.39 9.48 4.88
N PHE A 3 -9.72 8.36 4.23
CA PHE A 3 -9.17 7.98 2.92
C PHE A 3 -9.55 8.94 1.78
N ASN A 4 -10.65 9.70 1.93
CA ASN A 4 -11.09 10.65 0.91
C ASN A 4 -10.12 11.84 0.74
N LYS A 5 -9.16 12.01 1.66
CA LYS A 5 -8.10 13.02 1.56
C LYS A 5 -6.87 12.53 0.80
N PHE A 6 -6.82 11.25 0.44
CA PHE A 6 -5.69 10.67 -0.26
C PHE A 6 -5.94 10.69 -1.77
N THR A 7 -4.86 10.74 -2.55
CA THR A 7 -4.96 10.54 -3.99
C THR A 7 -5.46 9.13 -4.28
N GLN A 8 -6.04 8.92 -5.47
CA GLN A 8 -6.53 7.60 -5.87
C GLN A 8 -5.42 6.54 -5.77
N LYS A 9 -4.21 6.84 -6.26
CA LYS A 9 -3.05 5.96 -6.15
C LYS A 9 -2.63 5.69 -4.71
N ALA A 10 -2.70 6.67 -3.81
CA ALA A 10 -2.40 6.43 -2.39
C ALA A 10 -3.44 5.50 -1.73
N GLN A 11 -4.71 5.61 -2.12
CA GLN A 11 -5.75 4.69 -1.65
C GLN A 11 -5.50 3.26 -2.14
N GLU A 12 -5.18 3.10 -3.44
CA GLU A 12 -4.78 1.81 -4.02
C GLU A 12 -3.58 1.19 -3.31
N ALA A 13 -2.55 1.99 -3.01
CA ALA A 13 -1.36 1.50 -2.31
C ALA A 13 -1.68 0.96 -0.90
N VAL A 14 -2.61 1.59 -0.17
CA VAL A 14 -3.03 1.10 1.14
C VAL A 14 -3.82 -0.20 1.03
N VAL A 15 -4.69 -0.35 0.01
CA VAL A 15 -5.39 -1.61 -0.26
C VAL A 15 -4.41 -2.72 -0.60
N ASN A 16 -3.43 -2.45 -1.47
CA ASN A 16 -2.40 -3.42 -1.83
C ASN A 16 -1.51 -3.80 -0.64
N ALA A 17 -1.24 -2.85 0.27
CA ALA A 17 -0.51 -3.14 1.51
C ALA A 17 -1.28 -4.09 2.44
N GLN A 18 -2.61 -3.96 2.52
CA GLN A 18 -3.47 -4.89 3.26
C GLN A 18 -3.42 -6.29 2.66
N ASN A 19 -3.58 -6.41 1.34
CA ASN A 19 -3.48 -7.68 0.63
C ASN A 19 -2.11 -8.35 0.86
N LEU A 20 -1.03 -7.59 0.80
CA LEU A 20 0.31 -8.10 1.04
C LEU A 20 0.51 -8.60 2.48
N ALA A 21 -0.07 -7.92 3.47
CA ALA A 21 -0.05 -8.41 4.86
C ALA A 21 -0.82 -9.74 4.99
N GLU A 22 -1.99 -9.84 4.37
CA GLU A 22 -2.82 -11.06 4.37
C GLU A 22 -2.13 -12.23 3.67
N GLU A 23 -1.57 -12.02 2.49
CA GLU A 23 -0.81 -13.02 1.73
C GLU A 23 0.38 -13.57 2.52
N ARG A 24 0.99 -12.74 3.36
CA ARG A 24 2.14 -13.09 4.22
C ARG A 24 1.72 -13.54 5.62
N GLN A 25 0.42 -13.69 5.87
CA GLN A 25 -0.13 -14.07 7.17
C GLN A 25 0.32 -13.15 8.32
N HIS A 26 0.59 -11.88 8.02
CA HIS A 26 0.88 -10.86 9.01
C HIS A 26 -0.43 -10.29 9.53
N SER A 27 -0.59 -10.29 10.85
CA SER A 27 -1.85 -9.90 11.50
C SER A 27 -2.15 -8.40 11.43
N GLN A 28 -1.16 -7.58 11.05
CA GLN A 28 -1.28 -6.13 10.94
C GLN A 28 -0.54 -5.62 9.72
N ILE A 29 -1.06 -4.54 9.13
CA ILE A 29 -0.31 -3.76 8.14
C ILE A 29 0.81 -3.04 8.86
N GLU A 30 2.03 -3.50 8.63
CA GLU A 30 3.25 -2.76 8.95
C GLU A 30 3.65 -1.77 7.83
N PRO A 31 4.40 -0.70 8.13
CA PRO A 31 4.91 0.26 7.13
C PRO A 31 5.67 -0.39 5.97
N LEU A 32 6.30 -1.56 6.21
CA LEU A 32 7.02 -2.31 5.18
C LEU A 32 6.09 -2.79 4.05
N HIS A 33 4.84 -3.15 4.37
CA HIS A 33 3.87 -3.56 3.34
C HIS A 33 3.46 -2.39 2.47
N LEU A 34 3.26 -1.22 3.09
CA LEU A 34 2.95 0.01 2.36
C LEU A 34 4.10 0.42 1.45
N LEU A 35 5.35 0.34 1.95
CA LEU A 35 6.52 0.60 1.13
C LEU A 35 6.61 -0.35 -0.06
N ALA A 36 6.44 -1.66 0.18
CA ALA A 36 6.45 -2.65 -0.90
C ALA A 36 5.33 -2.41 -1.93
N ALA A 37 4.12 -2.09 -1.48
CA ALA A 37 2.99 -1.76 -2.34
C ALA A 37 3.26 -0.49 -3.17
N LEU A 38 3.90 0.53 -2.60
CA LEU A 38 4.27 1.76 -3.30
C LEU A 38 5.37 1.53 -4.35
N LEU A 39 6.37 0.70 -4.06
CA LEU A 39 7.45 0.34 -5.00
C LEU A 39 6.93 -0.50 -6.18
N GLN A 40 5.93 -1.36 -5.93
CA GLN A 40 5.32 -2.21 -6.95
C GLN A 40 4.18 -1.52 -7.73
N GLN A 41 3.77 -0.31 -7.31
CA GLN A 41 2.65 0.38 -7.91
C GLN A 41 2.99 0.86 -9.33
N GLU A 42 2.28 0.35 -10.33
CA GLU A 42 2.40 0.82 -11.71
C GLU A 42 2.04 2.31 -11.83
N ASN A 43 2.87 3.06 -12.56
CA ASN A 43 2.75 4.51 -12.70
C ASN A 43 2.70 5.24 -11.33
N GLY A 44 3.31 4.65 -10.30
CA GLY A 44 3.51 5.27 -9.00
C GLY A 44 4.58 6.36 -9.05
N VAL A 45 4.60 7.23 -8.04
CA VAL A 45 5.58 8.32 -7.92
C VAL A 45 6.86 7.90 -7.17
N VAL A 46 6.82 6.76 -6.49
CA VAL A 46 7.97 6.23 -5.76
C VAL A 46 8.90 5.52 -6.77
N PRO A 47 10.18 5.90 -6.86
CA PRO A 47 11.12 5.25 -7.75
C PRO A 47 11.41 3.81 -7.29
N GLN A 48 11.64 2.91 -8.24
CA GLN A 48 12.08 1.53 -7.98
C GLN A 48 13.56 1.47 -7.58
#